data_AF-U6ME45-F1
#
_entry.id   AF-U6ME45-F1
#
_cell.length_a   1.000
_cell.length_b   1.000
_cell.length_c   1.000
_cell.angle_alpha   90.00
_cell.angle_beta   90.00
_cell.angle_gamma   90.00
#
_symmetry.space_group_name_H-M   'P 1'
#
loop_
_entity.id
_entity.type
_entity.pdbx_description
1 polymer ?
#
loop_
_entity_poly.entity_id
_entity_poly.type
_entity_poly.pdbx_seq_one_letter_code
_entity_poly.pdbx_strand_id
1 'polypeptide(L)'
;MNLLNNLCPLDGRYRSATEELRRVWGDCQLMRLRVYVELKWLEFFVANVHPKVPLTAEQQRDLEPLYEVTDENLERILEIEKETKHDVKAVEYYLRERVARVCSLASLQELLHILLTSEDVNSVAYSLMTKRVLQEVLLPQMRAIQRRSSQGLMASPRAPQLLERSLRFTATA
;
A
#
# COMPACT_ATOMS: atom_id res chain seq x y z
N MET A 1 -15.45 -14.44 -13.54
CA MET A 1 -16.57 -13.49 -13.42
C MET A 1 -16.70 -12.69 -14.71
N ASN A 2 -17.92 -12.41 -15.16
CA ASN A 2 -18.18 -11.56 -16.33
C ASN A 2 -18.02 -10.07 -15.92
N LEU A 3 -17.24 -9.28 -16.68
CA LEU A 3 -17.00 -7.85 -16.41
C LEU A 3 -18.29 -7.02 -16.31
N LEU A 4 -19.37 -7.45 -16.96
CA LEU A 4 -20.68 -6.77 -16.96
C LEU A 4 -21.43 -6.89 -15.62
N ASN A 5 -21.09 -7.89 -14.78
CA ASN A 5 -21.76 -8.13 -13.50
C ASN A 5 -20.98 -7.54 -12.30
N ASN A 6 -19.87 -6.83 -12.54
CA ASN A 6 -19.12 -6.18 -11.46
C ASN A 6 -19.89 -4.98 -10.93
N LEU A 7 -20.06 -4.90 -9.61
CA LEU A 7 -20.77 -3.80 -8.96
C LEU A 7 -20.01 -2.47 -9.10
N CYS A 8 -18.69 -2.50 -8.95
CA CYS A 8 -17.83 -1.34 -9.08
C CYS A 8 -17.29 -1.22 -10.53
N PRO A 9 -17.49 -0.08 -11.23
CA PRO A 9 -17.00 0.10 -12.58
C PRO A 9 -15.46 0.18 -12.65
N LEU A 10 -14.78 0.52 -11.55
CA LEU A 10 -13.31 0.52 -11.47
C LEU A 10 -12.71 -0.87 -11.62
N ASP A 11 -13.46 -1.90 -11.23
CA ASP A 11 -13.08 -3.32 -11.37
C ASP A 11 -13.65 -3.98 -12.63
N GLY A 12 -14.59 -3.32 -13.31
CA GLY A 12 -15.20 -3.77 -14.56
C GLY A 12 -14.81 -2.89 -15.74
N ARG A 13 -15.72 -1.97 -16.09
CA ARG A 13 -15.61 -1.09 -17.28
C ARG A 13 -14.27 -0.34 -17.38
N TYR A 14 -13.73 0.12 -16.26
CA TYR A 14 -12.49 0.91 -16.21
C TYR A 14 -11.27 0.13 -15.72
N ARG A 15 -11.35 -1.21 -15.69
CA ARG A 15 -10.27 -2.07 -15.18
C ARG A 15 -8.92 -1.82 -15.85
N SER A 16 -8.91 -1.57 -17.16
CA SER A 16 -7.68 -1.26 -17.90
C SER A 16 -7.08 0.09 -17.51
N ALA A 17 -7.91 1.07 -17.13
CA ALA A 17 -7.45 2.38 -16.69
C ALA A 17 -6.93 2.37 -15.24
N THR A 18 -7.35 1.39 -14.43
CA THR A 18 -6.97 1.26 -13.01
C THR A 18 -5.90 0.19 -12.76
N GLU A 19 -5.36 -0.45 -13.81
CA GLU A 19 -4.45 -1.58 -13.66
C GLU A 19 -3.21 -1.25 -12.82
N GLU A 20 -2.55 -0.12 -13.10
CA GLU A 20 -1.37 0.32 -12.33
C GLU A 20 -1.71 0.62 -10.87
N LEU A 21 -2.91 1.17 -10.59
CA LEU A 21 -3.36 1.43 -9.22
C LEU A 21 -3.54 0.12 -8.44
N ARG A 22 -4.11 -0.92 -9.06
CA ARG A 22 -4.34 -2.23 -8.44
C ARG A 22 -3.04 -2.95 -8.05
N ARG A 23 -1.92 -2.61 -8.68
CA ARG A 23 -0.60 -3.17 -8.30
C ARG A 23 -0.12 -2.63 -6.96
N VAL A 24 -0.56 -1.45 -6.55
CA VAL A 24 -0.06 -0.75 -5.35
C VAL A 24 -1.15 -0.44 -4.31
N TRP A 25 -2.42 -0.69 -4.63
CA TRP A 25 -3.57 -0.42 -3.77
C TRP A 25 -4.55 -1.61 -3.77
N GLY A 26 -5.13 -1.88 -2.60
CA GLY A 26 -6.13 -2.93 -2.38
C GLY A 26 -5.81 -3.77 -1.14
N ASP A 27 -6.72 -4.67 -0.78
CA ASP A 27 -6.63 -5.43 0.48
C ASP A 27 -5.36 -6.28 0.56
N CYS A 28 -4.96 -6.92 -0.55
CA CYS A 28 -3.69 -7.65 -0.61
C CYS A 28 -2.50 -6.73 -0.26
N GLN A 29 -2.46 -5.51 -0.80
CA GLN A 29 -1.36 -4.59 -0.51
C GLN A 29 -1.42 -4.02 0.91
N LEU A 30 -2.63 -3.79 1.43
CA LEU A 30 -2.84 -3.41 2.81
C LEU A 30 -2.33 -4.50 3.76
N MET A 31 -2.63 -5.77 3.51
CA MET A 31 -2.14 -6.90 4.31
C MET A 31 -0.62 -7.03 4.25
N ARG A 32 0.00 -6.92 3.06
CA ARG A 32 1.46 -6.91 2.91
C ARG A 32 2.11 -5.80 3.72
N LEU A 33 1.54 -4.60 3.68
CA LEU A 33 2.06 -3.46 4.43
C LEU A 33 1.83 -3.58 5.94
N ARG A 34 0.73 -4.18 6.38
CA ARG A 34 0.51 -4.49 7.80
C ARG A 34 1.56 -5.48 8.32
N VAL A 35 1.86 -6.55 7.56
CA VAL A 35 2.96 -7.48 7.88
C VAL A 35 4.29 -6.72 8.00
N TYR A 36 4.59 -5.86 7.03
CA TYR A 36 5.79 -5.04 7.07
C TYR A 36 5.87 -4.15 8.32
N VAL A 37 4.78 -3.47 8.69
CA VAL A 37 4.72 -2.58 9.86
C VAL A 37 4.92 -3.36 11.16
N GLU A 38 4.26 -4.51 11.32
CA GLU A 38 4.42 -5.38 12.49
C GLU A 38 5.86 -5.86 12.68
N LEU A 39 6.49 -6.33 11.60
CA LEU A 39 7.89 -6.79 11.64
C LEU A 39 8.86 -5.64 11.95
N LYS A 40 8.65 -4.46 11.33
CA LYS A 40 9.45 -3.26 11.64
C LYS A 40 9.25 -2.80 13.07
N TRP A 41 8.04 -2.90 13.60
CA TRP A 41 7.77 -2.59 14.99
C TRP A 41 8.48 -3.57 15.93
N LEU A 42 8.46 -4.87 15.65
CA LEU A 42 9.19 -5.88 16.41
C LEU A 42 10.69 -5.57 16.45
N GLU A 43 11.31 -5.30 15.31
CA GLU A 43 12.72 -4.90 15.21
C GLU A 43 13.01 -3.66 16.05
N PHE A 44 12.16 -2.62 15.92
CA PHE A 44 12.30 -1.37 16.66
C PHE A 44 12.16 -1.60 18.17
N PHE A 45 11.15 -2.34 18.61
CA PHE A 45 10.85 -2.59 20.01
C PHE A 45 11.98 -3.36 20.68
N VAL A 46 12.50 -4.42 20.04
CA VAL A 46 13.62 -5.21 20.59
C VAL A 46 14.89 -4.37 20.68
N ALA A 47 15.19 -3.56 19.66
CA ALA A 47 16.41 -2.74 19.64
C ALA A 47 16.38 -1.57 20.62
N ASN A 48 15.21 -0.98 20.90
CA ASN A 48 15.11 0.31 21.59
C ASN A 48 14.35 0.28 22.92
N VAL A 49 13.46 -0.69 23.16
CA VAL A 49 12.51 -0.67 24.28
C VAL A 49 12.65 -1.89 25.21
N HIS A 50 12.73 -3.10 24.66
CA HIS A 50 12.94 -4.33 25.42
C HIS A 50 14.23 -4.21 26.28
N PRO A 51 14.33 -4.87 27.47
CA PRO A 51 15.57 -4.88 28.25
C PRO A 51 16.75 -5.16 27.32
N LYS A 52 17.63 -4.16 27.19
CA LYS A 52 18.48 -3.80 26.03
C LYS A 52 19.26 -4.96 25.40
N VAL A 53 18.57 -5.89 24.75
CA VAL A 53 19.15 -7.02 24.03
C VAL A 53 18.68 -6.90 22.59
N PRO A 54 19.55 -6.45 21.66
CA PRO A 54 19.20 -6.39 20.25
C PRO A 54 18.97 -7.81 19.70
N LEU A 55 18.25 -7.88 18.58
CA LEU A 55 18.15 -9.13 17.82
C LEU A 55 19.54 -9.65 17.48
N THR A 56 19.74 -10.96 17.63
CA THR A 56 20.99 -11.61 17.18
C THR A 56 21.09 -11.54 15.66
N ALA A 57 22.31 -11.69 15.11
CA ALA A 57 22.50 -11.72 13.66
C ALA A 57 21.74 -12.88 12.99
N GLU A 58 21.57 -14.00 13.70
CA GLU A 58 20.74 -15.11 13.26
C GLU A 58 19.26 -14.73 13.22
N GLN A 59 18.73 -14.10 14.27
CA GLN A 59 17.34 -13.63 14.29
C GLN A 59 17.06 -12.62 13.19
N GLN A 60 17.97 -11.67 12.95
CA GLN A 60 17.81 -10.70 11.86
C GLN A 60 17.75 -11.38 10.49
N ARG A 61 18.68 -12.32 10.23
CA ARG A 61 18.71 -13.10 8.99
C ARG A 61 17.43 -13.93 8.80
N ASP A 62 16.92 -14.52 9.87
CA ASP A 62 15.76 -15.40 9.79
C ASP A 62 14.43 -14.61 9.76
N LEU A 63 14.43 -13.34 10.19
CA LEU A 63 13.28 -12.43 10.09
C LEU A 63 13.11 -11.87 8.67
N GLU A 64 14.21 -11.63 7.94
CA GLU A 64 14.21 -11.01 6.61
C GLU A 64 13.22 -11.67 5.61
N PRO A 65 13.14 -13.02 5.50
CA PRO A 65 12.21 -13.66 4.58
C PRO A 65 10.73 -13.47 4.93
N LEU A 66 10.41 -13.03 6.16
CA LEU A 66 9.01 -12.78 6.57
C LEU A 66 8.43 -11.50 5.96
N TYR A 67 9.27 -10.59 5.46
CA TYR A 67 8.81 -9.40 4.74
C TYR A 67 8.23 -9.72 3.36
N GLU A 68 8.64 -10.84 2.76
CA GLU A 68 8.15 -11.29 1.45
C GLU A 68 6.86 -12.09 1.62
N VAL A 69 5.72 -11.42 1.41
CA VAL A 69 4.39 -12.00 1.58
C VAL A 69 3.86 -12.51 0.23
N THR A 70 3.85 -13.84 0.09
CA THR A 70 3.34 -14.54 -1.11
C THR A 70 1.82 -14.60 -1.14
N ASP A 71 1.24 -15.04 -2.26
CA ASP A 71 -0.22 -15.19 -2.37
C ASP A 71 -0.75 -16.29 -1.43
N GLU A 72 0.01 -17.37 -1.21
CA GLU A 72 -0.35 -18.41 -0.23
C GLU A 72 -0.34 -17.84 1.20
N ASN A 73 0.53 -16.88 1.50
CA ASN A 73 0.53 -16.20 2.79
C ASN A 73 -0.73 -15.34 2.97
N LEU A 74 -1.15 -14.64 1.93
CA LEU A 74 -2.39 -13.85 1.95
C LEU A 74 -3.61 -14.75 2.15
N GLU A 75 -3.68 -15.89 1.46
CA GLU A 75 -4.73 -16.88 1.68
C GLU A 75 -4.77 -17.37 3.13
N ARG A 76 -3.60 -17.65 3.73
CA ARG A 76 -3.53 -18.03 5.15
C ARG A 76 -4.04 -16.94 6.08
N ILE A 77 -3.70 -15.68 5.84
CA ILE A 77 -4.22 -14.56 6.65
C ILE A 77 -5.75 -14.46 6.50
N LEU A 78 -6.30 -14.62 5.28
CA LEU A 78 -7.75 -14.62 5.06
C LEU A 78 -8.47 -15.79 5.74
N GLU A 79 -7.83 -16.96 5.84
CA GLU A 79 -8.36 -18.08 6.62
C GLU A 79 -8.47 -17.72 8.10
N ILE A 80 -7.40 -17.17 8.67
CA ILE A 80 -7.38 -16.72 10.07
C ILE A 80 -8.43 -15.62 10.29
N GLU A 81 -8.59 -14.69 9.34
CA GLU A 81 -9.59 -13.63 9.41
C GLU A 81 -11.02 -14.16 9.48
N LYS A 82 -11.32 -15.31 8.83
CA LYS A 82 -12.64 -15.93 8.95
C LYS A 82 -12.95 -16.35 10.39
N GLU A 83 -11.94 -16.68 11.19
CA GLU A 83 -12.07 -17.06 12.59
C GLU A 83 -12.06 -15.82 13.50
N THR A 84 -11.11 -14.91 13.31
CA THR A 84 -10.95 -13.71 14.15
C THR A 84 -12.03 -12.67 13.91
N LYS A 85 -12.62 -12.63 12.70
CA LYS A 85 -13.46 -11.54 12.18
C LYS A 85 -12.80 -10.16 12.27
N HIS A 86 -11.46 -10.14 12.30
CA HIS A 86 -10.66 -8.93 12.41
C HIS A 86 -9.35 -9.10 11.63
N ASP A 87 -9.18 -8.27 10.62
CA ASP A 87 -8.07 -8.25 9.67
C ASP A 87 -6.68 -8.03 10.31
N VAL A 88 -6.49 -7.01 11.16
CA VAL A 88 -5.21 -6.77 11.85
C VAL A 88 -4.87 -7.93 12.78
N LYS A 89 -5.87 -8.44 13.53
CA LYS A 89 -5.66 -9.60 14.39
C LYS A 89 -5.26 -10.83 13.58
N ALA A 90 -5.80 -11.01 12.38
CA ALA A 90 -5.42 -12.10 11.50
C ALA A 90 -3.96 -12.00 11.05
N VAL A 91 -3.47 -10.79 10.75
CA VAL A 91 -2.05 -10.54 10.45
C VAL A 91 -1.17 -10.87 11.66
N GLU A 92 -1.57 -10.47 12.86
CA GLU A 92 -0.84 -10.77 14.10
C GLU A 92 -0.72 -12.29 14.31
N TYR A 93 -1.83 -13.03 14.23
CA TYR A 93 -1.82 -14.50 14.37
C TYR A 93 -0.99 -15.18 13.28
N TYR A 94 -1.10 -14.73 12.03
CA TYR A 94 -0.27 -15.22 10.95
C TYR A 94 1.23 -15.06 11.26
N LEU A 95 1.64 -13.87 11.73
CA LEU A 95 3.04 -13.64 12.09
C LEU A 95 3.47 -14.48 13.29
N ARG A 96 2.62 -14.66 14.29
CA ARG A 96 2.89 -15.56 15.43
C ARG A 96 3.12 -17.00 14.95
N GLU A 97 2.27 -17.51 14.05
CA GLU A 97 2.44 -18.85 13.46
C GLU A 97 3.77 -18.97 12.70
N ARG A 98 4.18 -17.93 11.96
CA ARG A 98 5.41 -17.93 11.17
C ARG A 98 6.65 -17.88 12.05
N VAL A 99 6.65 -17.00 13.03
CA VAL A 99 7.76 -16.79 13.98
C VAL A 99 7.95 -18.02 14.87
N ALA A 100 6.88 -18.64 15.37
CA ALA A 100 6.95 -19.83 16.22
C ALA A 100 7.59 -21.05 15.51
N ARG A 101 7.51 -21.12 14.17
CA ARG A 101 8.11 -22.21 13.38
C ARG A 101 9.62 -22.07 13.18
N VAL A 102 10.19 -20.90 13.48
CA VAL A 102 11.61 -20.62 13.33
C VAL A 102 12.26 -20.62 14.70
N CYS A 103 13.14 -21.59 14.96
CA CYS A 103 13.70 -21.83 16.30
C CYS A 103 14.36 -20.59 16.92
N SER A 104 15.09 -19.80 16.12
CA SER A 104 15.75 -18.57 16.57
C SER A 104 14.76 -17.44 16.92
N LEU A 105 13.57 -17.43 16.31
CA LEU A 105 12.57 -16.37 16.46
C LEU A 105 11.47 -16.72 17.45
N ALA A 106 11.27 -18.00 17.80
CA ALA A 106 10.12 -18.45 18.59
C ALA A 106 9.91 -17.68 19.91
N SER A 107 11.00 -17.24 20.57
CA SER A 107 10.94 -16.43 21.79
C SER A 107 10.37 -15.02 21.58
N LEU A 108 10.32 -14.53 20.34
CA LEU A 108 9.82 -13.21 19.96
C LEU A 108 8.32 -13.20 19.68
N GLN A 109 7.64 -14.36 19.64
CA GLN A 109 6.24 -14.45 19.21
C GLN A 109 5.29 -13.57 20.04
N GLU A 110 5.53 -13.44 21.35
CA GLU A 110 4.70 -12.64 22.26
C GLU A 110 5.01 -11.14 22.18
N LEU A 111 6.07 -10.76 21.47
CA LEU A 111 6.43 -9.36 21.22
C LEU A 111 5.78 -8.82 19.94
N LEU A 112 5.12 -9.66 19.14
CA LEU A 112 4.33 -9.21 18.00
C LEU A 112 3.13 -8.38 18.48
N HIS A 113 2.88 -7.24 17.83
CA HIS A 113 1.84 -6.28 18.19
C HIS A 113 1.93 -5.69 19.61
N ILE A 114 3.08 -5.82 20.28
CA ILE A 114 3.24 -5.35 21.67
C ILE A 114 3.08 -3.83 21.76
N LEU A 115 2.26 -3.35 22.69
CA LEU A 115 1.94 -1.92 22.89
C LEU A 115 1.27 -1.21 21.70
N LEU A 116 0.84 -1.94 20.67
CA LEU A 116 0.12 -1.38 19.54
C LEU A 116 -1.39 -1.55 19.71
N THR A 117 -2.11 -0.64 19.07
CA THR A 117 -3.51 -0.83 18.67
C THR A 117 -3.57 -1.13 17.17
N SER A 118 -4.71 -1.64 16.70
CA SER A 118 -4.94 -1.87 15.27
C SER A 118 -4.71 -0.62 14.42
N GLU A 119 -4.99 0.58 14.96
CA GLU A 119 -4.83 1.84 14.23
C GLU A 119 -3.38 2.30 14.11
N ASP A 120 -2.51 1.90 15.02
CA ASP A 120 -1.07 2.16 14.88
C ASP A 120 -0.51 1.44 13.65
N VAL A 121 -0.98 0.22 13.40
CA VAL A 121 -0.61 -0.55 12.20
C VAL A 121 -1.30 0.01 10.96
N ASN A 122 -2.61 0.26 11.04
CA ASN A 122 -3.41 0.72 9.89
C ASN A 122 -2.94 2.08 9.37
N SER A 123 -2.77 3.05 10.25
CA SER A 123 -2.40 4.42 9.87
C SER A 123 -1.06 4.46 9.12
N VAL A 124 -0.07 3.68 9.58
CA VAL A 124 1.23 3.56 8.92
C VAL A 124 1.09 2.81 7.60
N ALA A 125 0.38 1.68 7.57
CA ALA A 125 0.16 0.91 6.35
C ALA A 125 -0.54 1.75 5.25
N TYR A 126 -1.60 2.47 5.59
CA TYR A 126 -2.28 3.39 4.66
C TYR A 126 -1.38 4.55 4.21
N SER A 127 -0.56 5.10 5.11
CA SER A 127 0.38 6.15 4.75
C SER A 127 1.42 5.67 3.73
N LEU A 128 1.98 4.48 3.94
CA LEU A 128 2.91 3.84 3.02
C LEU A 128 2.24 3.52 1.67
N MET A 129 1.03 2.96 1.70
CA MET A 129 0.26 2.63 0.50
C MET A 129 -0.06 3.89 -0.32
N THR A 130 -0.51 4.95 0.35
CA THR A 130 -0.82 6.25 -0.28
C THR A 130 0.42 6.88 -0.89
N LYS A 131 1.56 6.84 -0.18
CA LYS A 131 2.85 7.33 -0.68
C LYS A 131 3.24 6.59 -1.97
N ARG A 132 3.09 5.27 -2.02
CA ARG A 132 3.35 4.47 -3.22
C ARG A 132 2.43 4.85 -4.38
N VAL A 133 1.12 4.96 -4.13
CA VAL A 133 0.16 5.43 -5.16
C VAL A 133 0.56 6.79 -5.74
N LEU A 134 0.93 7.74 -4.89
CA LEU A 134 1.36 9.06 -5.34
C LEU A 134 2.62 8.98 -6.20
N GLN A 135 3.64 8.27 -5.74
CA GLN A 135 4.95 8.24 -6.37
C GLN A 135 4.99 7.39 -7.64
N GLU A 136 4.32 6.23 -7.62
CA GLU A 136 4.39 5.23 -8.69
C GLU A 136 3.31 5.43 -9.75
N VAL A 137 2.15 6.02 -9.41
CA VAL A 137 0.99 6.11 -10.31
C VAL A 137 0.59 7.56 -10.60
N LEU A 138 0.19 8.32 -9.59
CA LEU A 138 -0.46 9.62 -9.80
C LEU A 138 0.51 10.70 -10.31
N LEU A 139 1.65 10.89 -9.65
CA LEU A 139 2.62 11.92 -10.06
C LEU A 139 3.17 11.69 -11.48
N PRO A 140 3.53 10.46 -11.90
CA PRO A 140 3.92 10.19 -13.28
C PRO A 140 2.85 10.58 -14.30
N GLN A 141 1.58 10.24 -14.03
CA GLN A 141 0.46 10.56 -14.92
C GLN A 141 0.20 12.08 -15.00
N MET A 142 0.21 12.77 -13.86
CA MET A 142 0.06 14.23 -13.81
C MET A 142 1.17 14.93 -14.61
N ARG A 143 2.42 14.50 -14.44
CA ARG A 143 3.56 15.04 -15.22
C ARG A 143 3.43 14.73 -16.71
N ALA A 144 2.88 13.57 -17.09
CA ALA A 144 2.62 13.25 -18.49
C ALA A 144 1.53 14.15 -19.11
N ILE A 145 0.48 14.48 -18.36
CA ILE A 145 -0.53 15.44 -18.79
C ILE A 145 0.08 16.84 -18.94
N GLN A 146 0.80 17.31 -17.92
CA GLN A 146 1.47 18.61 -17.95
C GLN A 146 2.38 18.76 -19.18
N ARG A 147 3.24 17.76 -19.45
CA ARG A 147 4.12 17.76 -20.64
C ARG A 147 3.34 17.83 -21.95
N ARG A 148 2.27 17.04 -22.10
CA ARG A 148 1.42 17.05 -23.30
C ARG A 148 0.71 18.39 -23.49
N SER A 149 0.18 18.98 -22.42
CA SER A 149 -0.45 20.30 -22.47
C SER A 149 0.54 21.40 -22.87
N SER A 150 1.76 21.39 -22.31
CA SER A 150 2.80 22.36 -22.68
C SER A 150 3.25 22.21 -24.14
N GLN A 151 3.46 20.98 -24.62
CA GLN A 151 3.82 20.71 -26.01
C GLN A 151 2.69 21.12 -26.98
N GLY A 152 1.45 20.78 -26.66
CA GLY A 152 0.29 21.15 -27.47
C GLY A 152 0.09 22.66 -27.58
N LEU A 153 0.40 23.41 -26.50
CA LEU A 153 0.34 24.87 -26.52
C LEU A 153 1.43 25.47 -27.42
N MET A 154 2.66 24.94 -27.37
CA MET A 154 3.77 25.40 -28.22
C MET A 154 3.61 25.02 -29.69
N ALA A 155 2.97 23.88 -29.97
CA ALA A 155 2.74 23.40 -31.34
C ALA A 155 1.48 23.97 -31.99
N SER A 156 0.62 24.67 -31.24
CA SER A 156 -0.67 25.18 -31.76
C SER A 156 -0.49 26.49 -32.54
N PRO A 157 -0.79 26.51 -33.86
CA PRO A 157 -0.79 27.75 -34.66
C PRO A 157 -1.85 28.76 -34.22
N ARG A 158 -2.81 28.33 -33.37
CA ARG A 158 -3.94 29.12 -32.86
C ARG A 158 -3.71 29.71 -31.47
N ALA A 159 -2.54 29.49 -30.85
CA ALA A 159 -2.25 30.07 -29.53
C ALA A 159 -2.43 31.60 -29.48
N PRO A 160 -2.06 32.39 -30.52
CA PRO A 160 -2.35 33.83 -30.56
C PRO A 160 -3.85 34.15 -30.74
N GLN A 161 -4.60 33.33 -31.49
CA GLN A 161 -6.00 33.60 -31.87
C GLN A 161 -7.02 33.29 -30.78
N LEU A 162 -6.68 32.41 -29.81
CA LEU A 162 -7.57 32.07 -28.71
C LEU A 162 -7.69 33.17 -27.65
N LEU A 163 -6.69 34.07 -27.54
CA LEU A 163 -6.74 35.24 -26.65
C LEU A 163 -7.83 36.25 -27.06
N GLU A 164 -8.29 36.22 -28.32
CA GLU A 164 -9.32 37.12 -28.81
C GLU A 164 -10.76 36.67 -28.49
N ARG A 165 -10.99 35.39 -28.16
CA ARG A 165 -12.34 34.87 -27.92
C ARG A 165 -12.92 35.31 -26.57
N SER A 166 -12.08 35.72 -25.62
CA SER A 166 -12.48 36.29 -24.33
C SER A 166 -12.90 37.76 -24.41
N LEU A 167 -12.45 38.53 -25.42
CA LEU A 167 -12.79 39.95 -25.57
C LEU A 167 -14.05 40.21 -26.41
N ARG A 168 -14.56 39.20 -27.13
CA ARG A 168 -15.76 39.35 -27.98
C ARG A 168 -17.08 39.15 -27.23
N PHE A 169 -17.06 38.75 -25.96
CA PHE A 169 -18.26 38.66 -25.11
C PHE A 169 -18.55 39.93 -24.30
N THR A 170 -17.62 40.88 -24.23
CA THR A 170 -17.77 42.14 -23.49
C THR A 170 -18.01 43.36 -24.39
N ALA A 171 -18.15 43.17 -25.70
CA ALA A 171 -18.27 44.26 -26.68
C ALA A 171 -19.56 44.21 -27.53
N THR A 172 -20.65 43.68 -26.98
CA THR A 172 -22.01 43.87 -27.52
C THR A 172 -22.99 44.12 -26.38
N ALA A 173 -23.04 45.38 -25.94
CA ALA A 173 -24.17 46.02 -25.30
C ALA A 173 -24.08 47.53 -25.60
#